data_AF-A0A6G3BVP1-F1
#
_entry.id   AF-A0A6G3BVP1-F1
#
_cell.length_a   1.000
_cell.length_b   1.000
_cell.length_c   1.000
_cell.angle_alpha   90.00
_cell.angle_beta   90.00
_cell.angle_gamma   90.00
#
_symmetry.space_group_name_H-M   'P 1'
#
loop_
_entity.id
_entity.type
_entity.pdbx_description
1 polymer ?
#
loop_
_entity_poly.entity_id
_entity_poly.type
_entity_poly.pdbx_seq_one_letter_code
_entity_poly.pdbx_strand_id
1 'polypeptide(L)'
;MRSASTEHPSGERPQRPDAPARNTSLTALDRVPWGDIQDSTGSAAAIPQLLTGIAGGDADTARSALDDLRKRICQFGFVVEQATAATVPFLWELAKQPQVTCRAQIIRLLKSIADARQWESTAAVYPKLLNHRENPVVWERAARQAVRSRRGELGRLMADEDGEIARATTELARSLGA
;
A
#
# COMPACT_ATOMS: atom_id res chain seq x y z
N MET A 1 -24.39 -61.24 -31.35
CA MET A 1 -23.11 -61.07 -32.08
C MET A 1 -23.12 -59.73 -32.80
N ARG A 2 -22.31 -58.77 -32.33
CA ARG A 2 -21.46 -57.83 -33.10
C ARG A 2 -20.98 -56.73 -32.15
N SER A 3 -19.68 -56.77 -31.88
CA SER A 3 -18.90 -55.74 -31.19
C SER A 3 -18.64 -54.55 -32.12
N ALA A 4 -18.49 -53.34 -31.59
CA ALA A 4 -17.23 -52.56 -31.64
C ALA A 4 -17.41 -51.13 -31.12
N SER A 5 -16.40 -50.72 -30.35
CA SER A 5 -16.09 -49.44 -29.74
C SER A 5 -15.97 -48.25 -30.70
N THR A 6 -16.18 -47.04 -30.16
CA THR A 6 -15.52 -45.73 -30.41
C THR A 6 -16.44 -44.65 -29.81
N GLU A 7 -16.09 -43.61 -29.07
CA GLU A 7 -14.87 -42.98 -28.58
C GLU A 7 -15.33 -41.97 -27.50
N HIS A 8 -14.54 -41.77 -26.44
CA HIS A 8 -14.57 -40.54 -25.66
C HIS A 8 -13.75 -39.48 -26.41
N PRO A 9 -14.11 -38.19 -26.30
CA PRO A 9 -13.12 -37.30 -25.70
C PRO A 9 -13.73 -36.29 -24.72
N SER A 10 -13.11 -36.29 -23.55
CA SER A 10 -12.65 -35.13 -22.77
C SER A 10 -13.05 -33.75 -23.28
N GLY A 11 -14.04 -33.16 -22.60
CA GLY A 11 -14.21 -31.71 -22.53
C GLY A 11 -13.60 -31.20 -21.23
N GLU A 12 -12.28 -31.05 -21.21
CA GLU A 12 -11.53 -30.33 -20.18
C GLU A 12 -12.14 -28.93 -20.04
N ARG A 13 -12.79 -28.65 -18.90
CA ARG A 13 -13.28 -27.30 -18.58
C ARG A 13 -12.07 -26.40 -18.34
N PRO A 14 -11.93 -25.27 -19.05
CA PRO A 14 -10.88 -24.31 -18.75
C PRO A 14 -11.01 -23.82 -17.31
N GLN A 15 -9.96 -24.10 -16.52
CA GLN A 15 -9.78 -23.53 -15.20
C GLN A 15 -9.84 -22.01 -15.32
N ARG A 16 -10.74 -21.38 -14.54
CA ARG A 16 -10.74 -19.91 -14.40
C ARG A 16 -9.36 -19.51 -13.87
N PRO A 17 -8.69 -18.51 -14.46
CA PRO A 17 -7.49 -17.96 -13.86
C PRO A 17 -7.87 -17.41 -12.48
N ASP A 18 -7.19 -17.94 -11.49
CA ASP A 18 -7.18 -17.49 -10.10
C ASP A 18 -7.05 -15.97 -10.08
N ALA A 19 -8.02 -15.28 -9.49
CA ALA A 19 -7.90 -13.85 -9.25
C ALA A 19 -6.68 -13.67 -8.34
N PRO A 20 -5.71 -12.80 -8.64
CA PRO A 20 -4.50 -12.78 -7.85
C PRO A 20 -4.84 -12.14 -6.50
N ALA A 21 -4.99 -12.98 -5.47
CA ALA A 21 -4.56 -12.61 -4.14
C ALA A 21 -3.05 -12.33 -4.25
N ARG A 22 -2.71 -11.13 -4.71
CA ARG A 22 -1.33 -10.75 -5.02
C ARG A 22 -0.53 -10.87 -3.73
N ASN A 23 0.36 -11.85 -3.70
CA ASN A 23 1.32 -12.09 -2.64
C ASN A 23 1.93 -10.79 -2.13
N THR A 24 1.47 -10.40 -0.94
CA THR A 24 1.92 -9.26 -0.19
C THR A 24 2.91 -9.74 0.83
N SER A 25 4.12 -9.92 0.34
CA SER A 25 5.33 -10.19 1.10
C SER A 25 6.34 -9.13 0.69
N LEU A 26 7.22 -8.71 1.60
CA LEU A 26 8.40 -7.87 1.26
C LEU A 26 9.24 -8.51 0.13
N THR A 27 9.16 -9.81 -0.10
CA THR A 27 9.76 -10.51 -1.26
C THR A 27 9.21 -10.03 -2.62
N ALA A 28 8.10 -9.30 -2.64
CA ALA A 28 7.54 -8.70 -3.85
C ALA A 28 8.08 -7.29 -4.14
N LEU A 29 9.01 -6.77 -3.32
CA LEU A 29 9.64 -5.46 -3.53
C LEU A 29 10.31 -5.36 -4.91
N ASP A 30 10.96 -6.44 -5.37
CA ASP A 30 11.64 -6.49 -6.68
C ASP A 30 10.68 -6.44 -7.88
N ARG A 31 9.37 -6.62 -7.66
CA ARG A 31 8.35 -6.57 -8.73
C ARG A 31 7.91 -5.15 -9.04
N VAL A 32 8.19 -4.18 -8.17
CA VAL A 32 7.87 -2.78 -8.39
C VAL A 32 9.09 -2.12 -9.05
N PRO A 33 8.93 -1.43 -10.19
CA PRO A 33 10.04 -0.73 -10.84
C PRO A 33 10.34 0.59 -10.11
N TRP A 34 10.91 0.50 -8.91
CA TRP A 34 11.18 1.66 -8.05
C TRP A 34 12.08 2.72 -8.71
N GLY A 35 12.95 2.31 -9.63
CA GLY A 35 13.79 3.22 -10.40
C GLY A 35 12.99 4.13 -11.34
N ASP A 36 11.84 3.66 -11.83
CA ASP A 36 11.03 4.31 -12.88
C ASP A 36 9.91 5.20 -12.31
N ILE A 37 9.67 5.11 -11.01
CA ILE A 37 8.67 5.93 -10.31
C ILE A 37 9.36 6.93 -9.38
N GLN A 38 8.70 8.06 -9.16
CA GLN A 38 9.27 9.15 -8.40
C GLN A 38 8.77 9.18 -6.95
N ASP A 39 9.68 9.57 -6.06
CA ASP A 39 9.40 10.04 -4.72
C ASP A 39 9.82 11.52 -4.62
N SER A 40 9.70 12.11 -3.44
CA SER A 40 10.00 13.53 -3.27
C SER A 40 11.48 13.92 -3.44
N THR A 41 12.37 12.94 -3.63
CA THR A 41 13.81 13.12 -3.84
C THR A 41 14.24 12.79 -5.29
N GLY A 42 13.28 12.50 -6.17
CA GLY A 42 13.54 12.03 -7.52
C GLY A 42 13.18 10.55 -7.64
N SER A 43 14.15 9.67 -7.88
CA SER A 43 13.87 8.23 -8.03
C SER A 43 13.53 7.55 -6.71
N ALA A 44 12.50 6.69 -6.72
CA ALA A 44 12.06 5.93 -5.55
C ALA A 44 12.91 4.68 -5.23
N ALA A 45 14.07 4.51 -5.88
CA ALA A 45 14.95 3.35 -5.71
C ALA A 45 15.42 3.10 -4.26
N ALA A 46 15.36 4.11 -3.38
CA ALA A 46 15.72 3.98 -1.97
C ALA A 46 14.60 3.36 -1.09
N ILE A 47 13.35 3.32 -1.56
CA ILE A 47 12.20 2.85 -0.78
C ILE A 47 12.34 1.40 -0.29
N PRO A 48 12.79 0.42 -1.11
CA PRO A 48 12.96 -0.96 -0.65
C PRO A 48 13.89 -1.11 0.55
N GLN A 49 14.98 -0.34 0.59
CA GLN A 49 15.92 -0.36 1.71
C GLN A 49 15.27 0.19 2.98
N LEU A 50 14.48 1.27 2.88
CA LEU A 50 13.75 1.83 4.02
C LEU A 50 12.70 0.84 4.54
N LEU A 51 11.93 0.18 3.66
CA LEU A 51 10.95 -0.85 4.05
C LEU A 51 11.62 -2.03 4.75
N THR A 52 12.82 -2.44 4.30
CA THR A 52 13.61 -3.49 4.93
C THR A 52 14.13 -3.06 6.31
N GLY A 53 14.58 -1.81 6.45
CA GLY A 53 15.00 -1.22 7.73
C GLY A 53 13.87 -1.14 8.74
N ILE A 54 12.65 -0.83 8.30
CA ILE A 54 11.45 -0.86 9.15
C ILE A 54 11.14 -2.29 9.61
N ALA A 55 11.34 -3.28 8.75
CA ALA A 55 11.00 -4.67 9.03
C ALA A 55 11.96 -5.35 10.03
N GLY A 56 13.26 -5.05 9.93
CA GLY A 56 14.32 -5.79 10.65
C GLY A 56 15.18 -4.95 11.58
N GLY A 57 15.01 -3.63 11.63
CA GLY A 57 15.75 -2.76 12.53
C GLY A 57 15.29 -2.86 13.98
N ASP A 58 16.16 -2.45 14.91
CA ASP A 58 15.75 -2.14 16.28
C ASP A 58 14.74 -0.97 16.30
N ALA A 59 14.17 -0.66 17.47
CA ALA A 59 13.11 0.35 17.60
C ALA A 59 13.49 1.73 17.06
N ASP A 60 14.72 2.18 17.24
CA ASP A 60 15.16 3.50 16.80
C ASP A 60 15.48 3.51 15.31
N THR A 61 16.13 2.45 14.82
CA THR A 61 16.39 2.27 13.38
C THR A 61 15.09 2.17 12.59
N ALA A 62 14.14 1.37 13.04
CA ALA A 62 12.84 1.20 12.38
C ALA A 62 12.02 2.50 12.38
N ARG A 63 12.06 3.27 13.48
CA ARG A 63 11.43 4.60 13.55
C ARG A 63 12.05 5.57 12.56
N SER A 64 13.38 5.61 12.51
CA SER A 64 14.12 6.54 11.65
C SER A 64 13.87 6.22 10.17
N ALA A 65 13.91 4.94 9.81
CA ALA A 65 13.59 4.46 8.46
C ALA A 65 12.14 4.80 8.06
N LEU A 66 11.18 4.69 8.99
CA LEU A 66 9.78 5.07 8.75
C LEU A 66 9.62 6.58 8.58
N ASP A 67 10.32 7.39 9.37
CA ASP A 67 10.27 8.85 9.25
C ASP A 67 10.86 9.34 7.92
N ASP A 68 11.94 8.72 7.46
CA ASP A 68 12.53 9.01 6.15
C ASP A 68 11.64 8.52 5.01
N LEU A 69 11.02 7.34 5.15
CA LEU A 69 10.03 6.87 4.19
C LEU A 69 8.85 7.85 4.09
N ARG A 70 8.32 8.31 5.23
CA ARG A 70 7.23 9.29 5.29
C ARG A 70 7.60 10.58 4.55
N LYS A 71 8.81 11.11 4.74
CA LYS A 71 9.28 12.32 4.03
C LYS A 71 9.34 12.11 2.51
N ARG A 72 9.54 10.88 2.04
CA ARG A 72 9.61 10.54 0.61
C ARG A 72 8.27 10.35 -0.06
N ILE A 73 7.30 9.72 0.63
CA ILE A 73 6.02 9.30 0.03
C ILE A 73 4.80 10.08 0.53
N CYS A 74 4.93 10.84 1.61
CA CYS A 74 3.82 11.58 2.21
C CYS A 74 4.35 12.85 2.90
N GLN A 75 4.96 13.73 2.12
CA GLN A 75 5.51 14.99 2.60
C GLN A 75 4.50 15.79 3.42
N PHE A 76 4.98 16.34 4.53
CA PHE A 76 4.18 17.09 5.51
C PHE A 76 2.97 16.35 6.09
N GLY A 77 2.87 15.03 5.85
CA GLY A 77 1.73 14.22 6.29
C GLY A 77 0.47 14.36 5.43
N PHE A 78 0.55 15.04 4.28
CA PHE A 78 -0.62 15.25 3.41
C PHE A 78 -0.32 15.37 1.92
N VAL A 79 0.93 15.57 1.52
CA VAL A 79 1.35 15.61 0.10
C VAL A 79 1.89 14.25 -0.29
N VAL A 80 1.21 13.55 -1.18
CA VAL A 80 1.61 12.22 -1.64
C VAL A 80 2.31 12.29 -3.00
N GLU A 81 3.18 11.31 -3.24
CA GLU A 81 4.02 11.21 -4.43
C GLU A 81 3.61 10.01 -5.31
N GLN A 82 4.23 9.90 -6.49
CA GLN A 82 3.95 8.80 -7.43
C GLN A 82 4.19 7.43 -6.77
N ALA A 83 5.25 7.27 -5.99
CA ALA A 83 5.61 6.00 -5.35
C ALA A 83 4.71 5.60 -4.16
N THR A 84 3.84 6.49 -3.66
CA THR A 84 3.05 6.25 -2.45
C THR A 84 2.09 5.07 -2.62
N ALA A 85 1.39 5.01 -3.75
CA ALA A 85 0.42 3.94 -3.99
C ALA A 85 1.08 2.55 -4.05
N ALA A 86 2.29 2.46 -4.61
CA ALA A 86 3.07 1.22 -4.67
C ALA A 86 3.61 0.81 -3.28
N THR A 87 3.81 1.77 -2.38
CA THR A 87 4.34 1.53 -1.03
C THR A 87 3.27 1.05 -0.05
N VAL A 88 2.02 1.50 -0.20
CA VAL A 88 0.90 1.18 0.70
C VAL A 88 0.70 -0.33 0.98
N PRO A 89 0.76 -1.24 -0.01
CA PRO A 89 0.73 -2.69 0.21
C PRO A 89 1.68 -3.18 1.30
N PHE A 90 2.93 -2.72 1.25
CA PHE A 90 3.99 -3.14 2.16
C PHE A 90 3.81 -2.52 3.56
N LEU A 91 3.31 -1.29 3.65
CA LEU A 91 2.94 -0.68 4.93
C LEU A 91 1.87 -1.50 5.65
N TRP A 92 0.86 -2.01 4.93
CA TRP A 92 -0.14 -2.90 5.51
C TRP A 92 0.44 -4.23 5.99
N GLU A 93 1.43 -4.78 5.30
CA GLU A 93 2.11 -6.00 5.73
C GLU A 93 2.90 -5.76 7.02
N LEU A 94 3.68 -4.68 7.07
CA LEU A 94 4.49 -4.32 8.24
C LEU A 94 3.62 -4.03 9.46
N ALA A 95 2.48 -3.35 9.28
CA ALA A 95 1.53 -3.09 10.37
C ALA A 95 0.96 -4.38 11.00
N LYS A 96 0.97 -5.50 10.30
CA LYS A 96 0.45 -6.80 10.78
C LYS A 96 1.51 -7.70 11.39
N GLN A 97 2.78 -7.35 11.28
CA GLN A 97 3.90 -8.16 11.76
C GLN A 97 4.21 -7.81 13.22
N PRO A 98 3.99 -8.71 14.19
CA PRO A 98 4.21 -8.41 15.61
C PRO A 98 5.66 -8.03 15.96
N GLN A 99 6.63 -8.51 15.17
CA GLN A 99 8.04 -8.18 15.34
C GLN A 99 8.40 -6.74 14.93
N VAL A 100 7.55 -6.05 14.18
CA VAL A 100 7.77 -4.66 13.80
C VAL A 100 7.46 -3.77 14.99
N THR A 101 8.42 -2.97 15.41
CA THR A 101 8.34 -2.15 16.64
C THR A 101 7.52 -0.87 16.46
N CYS A 102 7.41 -0.35 15.23
CA CYS A 102 6.76 0.94 14.92
C CYS A 102 5.39 0.79 14.22
N ARG A 103 4.64 -0.29 14.50
CA ARG A 103 3.34 -0.60 13.86
C ARG A 103 2.31 0.53 13.99
N ALA A 104 2.20 1.14 15.18
CA ALA A 104 1.26 2.25 15.40
C ALA A 104 1.58 3.46 14.51
N GLN A 105 2.85 3.78 14.32
CA GLN A 105 3.32 4.86 13.46
C GLN A 105 3.03 4.55 11.98
N ILE A 106 3.19 3.30 11.56
CA ILE A 106 2.83 2.85 10.20
C ILE A 106 1.32 3.04 9.95
N ILE A 107 0.48 2.69 10.92
CA ILE A 107 -0.98 2.88 10.81
C ILE A 107 -1.34 4.36 10.74
N ARG A 108 -0.66 5.22 11.51
CA ARG A 108 -0.80 6.68 11.41
C ARG A 108 -0.39 7.20 10.04
N LEU A 109 0.66 6.66 9.42
CA LEU A 109 1.05 6.99 8.05
C LEU A 109 -0.02 6.55 7.03
N LEU A 110 -0.57 5.34 7.16
CA LEU A 110 -1.68 4.88 6.33
C LEU A 110 -2.90 5.81 6.44
N LYS A 111 -3.18 6.34 7.63
CA LYS A 111 -4.23 7.34 7.85
C LYS A 111 -3.92 8.65 7.13
N SER A 112 -2.72 9.19 7.27
CA SER A 112 -2.29 10.39 6.54
C SER A 112 -2.47 10.25 5.03
N ILE A 113 -2.10 9.09 4.46
CA ILE A 113 -2.30 8.80 3.04
C ILE A 113 -3.80 8.70 2.69
N ALA A 114 -4.62 8.10 3.54
CA ALA A 114 -6.08 8.01 3.33
C ALA A 114 -6.77 9.38 3.34
N ASP A 115 -6.23 10.32 4.11
CA ASP A 115 -6.73 11.68 4.31
C ASP A 115 -6.16 12.70 3.31
N ALA A 116 -5.06 12.39 2.60
CA ALA A 116 -4.46 13.29 1.61
C ALA A 116 -5.46 13.73 0.53
N ARG A 117 -5.71 15.04 0.41
CA ARG A 117 -6.60 15.68 -0.59
C ARG A 117 -5.97 16.93 -1.20
N GLN A 118 -4.67 17.09 -1.05
CA GLN A 118 -3.97 18.34 -1.32
C GLN A 118 -3.88 18.58 -2.81
N TRP A 119 -3.63 17.53 -3.58
CA TRP A 119 -3.61 17.64 -5.03
C TRP A 119 -5.02 17.83 -5.59
N GLU A 120 -6.03 17.12 -5.08
CA GLU A 120 -7.44 17.35 -5.45
C GLU A 120 -7.88 18.79 -5.14
N SER A 121 -7.56 19.30 -3.95
CA SER A 121 -7.91 20.66 -3.51
C SER A 121 -7.20 21.73 -4.36
N THR A 122 -5.91 21.51 -4.65
CA THR A 122 -5.13 22.41 -5.51
C THR A 122 -5.68 22.43 -6.92
N ALA A 123 -6.03 21.27 -7.49
CA ALA A 123 -6.61 21.19 -8.83
C ALA A 123 -8.00 21.85 -8.94
N ALA A 124 -8.77 21.92 -7.85
CA ALA A 124 -10.04 22.64 -7.83
C ALA A 124 -9.86 24.17 -8.03
N VAL A 125 -8.77 24.73 -7.50
CA VAL A 125 -8.41 26.15 -7.67
C VAL A 125 -7.60 26.38 -8.95
N TYR A 126 -6.78 25.41 -9.34
CA TYR A 126 -5.90 25.47 -10.50
C TYR A 126 -6.08 24.25 -11.43
N PRO A 127 -7.14 24.23 -12.26
CA PRO A 127 -7.49 23.07 -13.09
C PRO A 127 -6.41 22.68 -14.11
N LYS A 128 -5.51 23.61 -14.47
CA LYS A 128 -4.40 23.34 -15.38
C LYS A 128 -3.48 22.22 -14.88
N LEU A 129 -3.41 21.98 -13.57
CA LEU A 129 -2.65 20.87 -12.98
C LEU A 129 -3.06 19.50 -13.55
N LEU A 130 -4.33 19.34 -13.92
CA LEU A 130 -4.86 18.10 -14.49
C LEU A 130 -4.31 17.77 -15.88
N ASN A 131 -3.78 18.77 -16.59
CA ASN A 131 -3.24 18.63 -17.94
C ASN A 131 -1.75 18.24 -17.95
N HIS A 132 -1.10 18.17 -16.78
CA HIS A 132 0.29 17.74 -16.70
C HIS A 132 0.40 16.24 -16.98
N ARG A 133 1.46 15.86 -17.71
CA ARG A 133 1.79 14.46 -17.99
C ARG A 133 1.96 13.66 -16.69
N GLU A 134 2.60 14.29 -15.71
CA GLU A 134 2.61 13.87 -14.32
C GLU A 134 1.39 14.47 -13.65
N ASN A 135 0.45 13.64 -13.20
CA ASN A 135 -0.81 14.09 -12.62
C ASN A 135 -0.86 13.70 -11.13
N PRO A 136 -0.47 14.61 -10.22
CA PRO A 136 -0.46 14.32 -8.79
C PRO A 136 -1.82 13.98 -8.20
N VAL A 137 -2.91 14.42 -8.83
CA VAL A 137 -4.28 14.04 -8.44
C VAL A 137 -4.52 12.55 -8.67
N VAL A 138 -3.98 11.99 -9.77
CA VAL A 138 -4.06 10.55 -10.04
C VAL A 138 -3.25 9.76 -9.01
N TRP A 139 -2.07 10.24 -8.64
CA TRP A 139 -1.24 9.61 -7.59
C TRP A 139 -1.98 9.61 -6.25
N GLU A 140 -2.58 10.75 -5.89
CA GLU A 140 -3.36 10.88 -4.65
C GLU A 140 -4.55 9.93 -4.60
N ARG A 141 -5.34 9.87 -5.66
CA ARG A 141 -6.45 8.92 -5.77
C ARG A 141 -5.97 7.48 -5.69
N ALA A 142 -4.90 7.13 -6.39
CA ALA A 142 -4.34 5.79 -6.38
C ALA A 142 -3.85 5.39 -4.98
N ALA A 143 -3.13 6.27 -4.28
CA ALA A 143 -2.63 6.02 -2.94
C ALA A 143 -3.78 5.80 -1.93
N ARG A 144 -4.78 6.68 -1.98
CA ARG A 144 -6.00 6.55 -1.17
C ARG A 144 -6.78 5.27 -1.46
N GLN A 145 -6.88 4.88 -2.73
CA GLN A 145 -7.56 3.67 -3.15
C GLN A 145 -6.79 2.43 -2.68
N ALA A 146 -5.45 2.47 -2.75
CA ALA A 146 -4.61 1.41 -2.23
C ALA A 146 -4.85 1.18 -0.72
N VAL A 147 -4.99 2.26 0.07
CA VAL A 147 -5.31 2.12 1.51
C VAL A 147 -6.72 1.53 1.70
N ARG A 148 -7.72 2.04 0.96
CA ARG A 148 -9.11 1.56 1.02
C ARG A 148 -9.26 0.09 0.61
N SER A 149 -8.48 -0.37 -0.35
CA SER A 149 -8.56 -1.75 -0.87
C SER A 149 -8.27 -2.82 0.19
N ARG A 150 -7.57 -2.45 1.28
CA ARG A 150 -7.20 -3.36 2.38
C ARG A 150 -7.93 -3.07 3.68
N ARG A 151 -9.08 -2.39 3.61
CA ARG A 151 -9.93 -2.13 4.78
C ARG A 151 -10.27 -3.39 5.59
N GLY A 152 -10.31 -4.57 4.95
CA GLY A 152 -10.54 -5.85 5.63
C GLY A 152 -9.50 -6.20 6.71
N GLU A 153 -8.31 -5.57 6.67
CA GLU A 153 -7.25 -5.77 7.67
C GLU A 153 -7.50 -5.02 8.99
N LEU A 154 -8.41 -4.02 8.98
CA LEU A 154 -8.69 -3.17 10.15
C LEU A 154 -9.21 -3.98 11.33
N GLY A 155 -10.09 -4.95 11.08
CA GLY A 155 -10.73 -5.72 12.16
C GLY A 155 -9.71 -6.44 13.04
N ARG A 156 -8.67 -7.01 12.44
CA ARG A 156 -7.59 -7.68 13.17
C ARG A 156 -6.75 -6.68 13.97
N LEU A 157 -6.40 -5.53 13.38
CA LEU A 157 -5.56 -4.52 14.03
C LEU A 157 -6.30 -3.73 15.12
N MET A 158 -7.63 -3.62 15.05
CA MET A 158 -8.45 -3.04 16.12
C MET A 158 -8.54 -3.96 17.34
N ALA A 159 -8.42 -5.27 17.15
CA ALA A 159 -8.39 -6.27 18.20
C ALA A 159 -6.99 -6.56 18.73
N ASP A 160 -5.98 -5.76 18.34
CA ASP A 160 -4.61 -5.90 18.82
C ASP A 160 -4.53 -5.59 20.34
N GLU A 161 -3.67 -6.31 21.05
CA GLU A 161 -3.48 -6.14 22.50
C GLU A 161 -2.82 -4.80 22.83
N ASP A 162 -2.06 -4.25 21.88
CA ASP A 162 -1.49 -2.92 21.99
C ASP A 162 -2.57 -1.84 21.78
N GLY A 163 -2.91 -1.14 22.86
CA GLY A 163 -3.90 -0.06 22.85
C GLY A 163 -3.56 1.11 21.91
N GLU A 164 -2.27 1.36 21.63
CA GLU A 164 -1.85 2.38 20.67
C GLU A 164 -2.19 1.94 19.23
N ILE A 165 -1.94 0.66 18.91
CA ILE A 165 -2.29 0.06 17.61
C ILE A 165 -3.80 0.06 17.42
N ALA A 166 -4.57 -0.38 18.42
CA ALA A 166 -6.04 -0.40 18.36
C ALA A 166 -6.62 1.01 18.16
N ARG A 167 -6.10 2.00 18.89
CA ARG A 167 -6.50 3.40 18.75
C ARG A 167 -6.17 3.96 17.37
N ALA A 168 -4.93 3.81 16.91
CA ALA A 168 -4.51 4.29 15.59
C ALA A 168 -5.34 3.66 14.47
N THR A 169 -5.65 2.36 14.60
CA THR A 169 -6.49 1.64 13.64
C THR A 169 -7.92 2.16 13.64
N THR A 170 -8.48 2.46 14.81
CA THR A 170 -9.82 3.06 14.92
C THR A 170 -9.87 4.44 14.25
N GLU A 171 -8.83 5.25 14.40
CA GLU A 171 -8.72 6.55 13.72
C GLU A 171 -8.62 6.40 12.20
N LEU A 172 -7.85 5.42 11.72
CA LEU A 172 -7.80 5.06 10.29
C LEU A 172 -9.16 4.58 9.78
N ALA A 173 -9.87 3.74 10.54
CA ALA A 173 -11.20 3.25 10.21
C ALA A 173 -12.18 4.41 9.95
N ARG A 174 -12.19 5.41 10.84
CA ARG A 174 -13.01 6.63 10.67
C ARG A 174 -12.66 7.39 9.38
N SER A 175 -11.37 7.58 9.08
CA SER A 175 -10.91 8.22 7.83
C SER A 175 -11.35 7.46 6.57
N LEU A 176 -11.50 6.14 6.69
CA LEU A 176 -12.01 5.29 5.61
C LEU A 176 -13.54 5.22 5.58
N GLY A 177 -14.25 5.73 6.59
CA GLY A 177 -15.71 5.67 6.77
C GLY A 177 -16.21 4.30 7.24
N ALA A 178 -15.40 3.57 8.02
CA ALA A 178 -15.63 2.19 8.46
C ALA A 178 -16.15 2.13 9.88
#